data_AF-A0A7C2VSG8-F1
#
_entry.id   AF-A0A7C2VSG8-F1
#
_cell.length_a   1.000
_cell.length_b   1.000
_cell.length_c   1.000
_cell.angle_alpha   90.00
_cell.angle_beta   90.00
_cell.angle_gamma   90.00
#
_symmetry.space_group_name_H-M   'P 1'
#
loop_
_entity.id
_entity.type
_entity.pdbx_description
1 polymer ?
#
loop_
_entity_poly.entity_id
_entity_poly.type
_entity_poly.pdbx_seq_one_letter_code
_entity_poly.pdbx_strand_id
1 'polypeptide(L)'
;MQWLSTFMFVILPSFVLLGLGTVLLRFFRKGKEEAHSRESREKDQEDGLATAVSILNAKGPVEYCAYLASLVRKHLSQKYEIEAGSMTTGEIISKLLHNLSNVDADYAGEILRMCEMVQFYGYKPSRSEIKHLYQLARKLVSEREEDAPSG
;
A
#
# COMPACT_ATOMS: atom_id res chain seq x y z
N MET A 1 -1.22 -58.71 27.32
CA MET A 1 -0.52 -57.48 26.86
C MET A 1 -0.81 -57.20 25.38
N GLN A 2 -2.08 -57.02 24.99
CA GLN A 2 -2.47 -56.71 23.59
C GLN A 2 -3.19 -55.36 23.43
N TRP A 3 -3.59 -54.72 24.54
CA TRP A 3 -4.33 -53.46 24.51
C TRP A 3 -3.47 -52.22 24.24
N LEU A 4 -2.15 -52.24 24.48
CA LEU A 4 -1.30 -51.05 24.24
C LEU A 4 -1.09 -50.74 22.74
N SER A 5 -1.20 -51.73 21.86
CA SER A 5 -0.94 -51.52 20.43
C SER A 5 -2.12 -50.85 19.72
N THR A 6 -3.36 -51.20 20.07
CA THR A 6 -4.56 -50.62 19.47
C THR A 6 -4.76 -49.14 19.82
N PHE A 7 -4.41 -48.71 21.03
CA PHE A 7 -4.44 -47.28 21.38
C PHE A 7 -3.44 -46.45 20.56
N MET A 8 -2.27 -47.00 20.26
CA MET A 8 -1.22 -46.30 19.53
C MET A 8 -1.60 -46.09 18.05
N PHE A 9 -2.32 -47.03 17.44
CA PHE A 9 -2.82 -46.92 16.07
C PHE A 9 -3.99 -45.94 15.89
N VAL A 10 -4.75 -45.62 16.95
CA VAL A 10 -5.90 -44.70 16.87
C VAL A 10 -5.51 -43.27 17.26
N ILE A 11 -4.61 -43.11 18.22
CA ILE A 11 -4.22 -41.79 18.74
C ILE A 11 -3.33 -41.05 17.73
N LEU A 12 -2.37 -41.74 17.09
CA LEU A 12 -1.44 -41.11 16.14
C LEU A 12 -2.13 -40.46 14.93
N PRO A 13 -3.05 -41.14 14.19
CA PRO A 13 -3.72 -40.53 13.06
C PRO A 13 -4.68 -39.41 13.48
N SER A 14 -5.25 -39.48 14.68
CA SER A 14 -6.11 -38.42 15.23
C SER A 14 -5.33 -37.11 15.44
N PHE A 15 -4.12 -37.19 16.01
CA PHE A 15 -3.23 -36.02 16.15
C PHE A 15 -2.78 -35.46 14.79
N VAL A 16 -2.52 -36.33 13.82
CA VAL A 16 -2.18 -35.90 12.45
C VAL A 16 -3.36 -35.19 11.78
N LEU A 17 -4.58 -35.70 11.90
CA LEU A 17 -5.79 -35.07 11.36
C LEU A 17 -6.10 -33.72 12.03
N LEU A 18 -5.93 -33.62 13.36
CA LEU A 18 -6.06 -32.37 14.11
C LEU A 18 -4.99 -31.34 13.71
N GLY A 19 -3.76 -31.78 13.51
CA GLY A 19 -2.66 -30.95 13.00
C GLY A 19 -2.94 -30.45 11.58
N LEU A 20 -3.39 -31.33 10.68
CA LEU A 20 -3.71 -30.95 9.31
C LEU A 20 -4.89 -29.97 9.26
N GLY A 21 -5.93 -30.22 10.06
CA GLY A 21 -7.10 -29.35 10.17
C GLY A 21 -6.75 -27.97 10.69
N THR A 22 -5.88 -27.85 11.69
CA THR A 22 -5.44 -26.55 12.22
C THR A 22 -4.57 -25.78 11.24
N VAL A 23 -3.74 -26.45 10.45
CA VAL A 23 -2.94 -25.82 9.38
C VAL A 23 -3.83 -25.32 8.25
N LEU A 24 -4.78 -26.14 7.77
CA LEU A 24 -5.78 -25.74 6.77
C LEU A 24 -6.59 -24.55 7.25
N LEU A 25 -7.07 -24.57 8.50
CA LEU A 25 -7.90 -23.52 9.05
C LEU A 25 -7.13 -22.21 9.26
N ARG A 26 -5.83 -22.28 9.58
CA ARG A 26 -4.93 -21.10 9.55
C ARG A 26 -4.75 -20.55 8.14
N PHE A 27 -4.59 -21.41 7.15
CA PHE A 27 -4.43 -20.99 5.75
C PHE A 27 -5.68 -20.27 5.23
N PHE A 28 -6.87 -20.80 5.54
CA PHE A 28 -8.14 -20.16 5.21
C PHE A 28 -8.42 -18.88 6.02
N ARG A 29 -7.99 -18.80 7.29
CA ARG A 29 -8.10 -17.56 8.09
C ARG A 29 -7.20 -16.46 7.58
N LYS A 30 -5.98 -16.77 7.17
CA LYS A 30 -5.02 -15.81 6.63
C LYS A 30 -5.56 -15.12 5.37
N GLY A 31 -6.14 -15.88 4.44
CA GLY A 31 -6.78 -15.31 3.25
C GLY A 31 -8.02 -14.44 3.54
N LYS A 32 -8.74 -14.70 4.63
CA LYS A 32 -9.93 -13.93 5.02
C LYS A 32 -9.57 -12.63 5.75
N GLU A 33 -8.50 -12.63 6.55
CA GLU A 33 -7.93 -11.43 7.16
C GLU A 33 -7.30 -10.52 6.10
N GLU A 34 -6.55 -11.08 5.14
CA GLU A 34 -5.94 -10.32 4.04
C GLU A 34 -6.98 -9.64 3.13
N ALA A 35 -8.07 -10.33 2.77
CA ALA A 35 -9.13 -9.74 1.95
C ALA A 35 -9.86 -8.59 2.66
N HIS A 36 -10.17 -8.73 3.96
CA HIS A 36 -10.83 -7.69 4.73
C HIS A 36 -9.90 -6.49 5.00
N SER A 37 -8.61 -6.75 5.27
CA SER A 37 -7.61 -5.69 5.41
C SER A 37 -7.37 -4.96 4.09
N ARG A 38 -7.41 -5.65 2.95
CA ARG A 38 -7.29 -5.06 1.60
C ARG A 38 -8.46 -4.14 1.28
N GLU A 39 -9.69 -4.61 1.49
CA GLU A 39 -10.91 -3.81 1.28
C GLU A 39 -10.92 -2.55 2.16
N SER A 40 -10.52 -2.67 3.43
CA SER A 40 -10.41 -1.51 4.33
C SER A 40 -9.34 -0.52 3.87
N ARG A 41 -8.20 -1.00 3.36
CA ARG A 41 -7.09 -0.15 2.90
C ARG A 41 -7.43 0.60 1.61
N GLU A 42 -8.08 -0.07 0.66
CA GLU A 42 -8.53 0.55 -0.60
C GLU A 42 -9.53 1.67 -0.32
N LYS A 43 -10.47 1.43 0.61
CA LYS A 43 -11.42 2.45 1.05
C LYS A 43 -10.73 3.66 1.68
N ASP A 44 -9.79 3.43 2.59
CA ASP A 44 -9.03 4.51 3.24
C ASP A 44 -8.23 5.36 2.22
N GLN A 45 -7.73 4.74 1.15
CA GLN A 45 -6.98 5.43 0.10
C GLN A 45 -7.88 6.28 -0.81
N GLU A 46 -9.02 5.75 -1.23
CA GLU A 46 -10.01 6.48 -2.03
C GLU A 46 -10.61 7.64 -1.21
N ASP A 47 -10.91 7.44 0.08
CA ASP A 47 -11.35 8.51 0.99
C ASP A 47 -10.28 9.61 1.14
N GLY A 48 -9.01 9.22 1.20
CA GLY A 48 -7.88 10.17 1.20
C GLY A 48 -7.81 11.01 -0.08
N LEU A 49 -7.95 10.40 -1.24
CA LEU A 49 -7.96 11.12 -2.52
C LEU A 49 -9.19 12.03 -2.68
N ALA A 50 -10.36 11.60 -2.24
CA ALA A 50 -11.57 12.42 -2.22
C ALA A 50 -11.40 13.65 -1.30
N THR A 51 -10.73 13.46 -0.16
CA THR A 51 -10.36 14.56 0.75
C THR A 51 -9.42 15.55 0.07
N ALA A 52 -8.43 15.07 -0.68
CA ALA A 52 -7.51 15.94 -1.43
C ALA A 52 -8.28 16.84 -2.42
N VAL A 53 -9.22 16.27 -3.19
CA VAL A 53 -10.07 17.05 -4.12
C VAL A 53 -10.91 18.09 -3.39
N SER A 54 -11.45 17.74 -2.22
CA SER A 54 -12.20 18.68 -1.38
C SER A 54 -11.33 19.84 -0.91
N ILE A 55 -10.08 19.57 -0.51
CA ILE A 55 -9.09 20.60 -0.13
C ILE A 55 -8.75 21.49 -1.31
N LEU A 56 -8.56 20.93 -2.50
CA LEU A 56 -8.29 21.70 -3.72
C LEU A 56 -9.38 22.73 -3.99
N ASN A 57 -10.66 22.32 -3.85
CA ASN A 57 -11.79 23.20 -4.08
C ASN A 57 -11.97 24.26 -2.98
N ALA A 58 -11.63 23.93 -1.74
CA ALA A 58 -11.85 24.81 -0.58
C ALA A 58 -10.70 25.78 -0.30
N LYS A 59 -9.45 25.34 -0.49
CA LYS A 59 -8.24 26.07 -0.06
C LYS A 59 -7.30 26.40 -1.22
N GLY A 60 -7.29 25.57 -2.26
CA GLY A 60 -6.51 25.80 -3.46
C GLY A 60 -5.35 24.81 -3.66
N PRO A 61 -4.47 25.08 -4.64
CA PRO A 61 -3.46 24.12 -5.10
C PRO A 61 -2.32 23.90 -4.09
N VAL A 62 -2.00 24.89 -3.26
CA VAL A 62 -0.90 24.78 -2.29
C VAL A 62 -1.25 23.76 -1.19
N GLU A 63 -2.41 23.91 -0.58
CA GLU A 63 -2.93 23.02 0.45
C GLU A 63 -3.25 21.63 -0.12
N TYR A 64 -3.74 21.58 -1.35
CA TYR A 64 -3.91 20.33 -2.08
C TYR A 64 -2.58 19.58 -2.21
N CYS A 65 -1.52 20.25 -2.69
CA CYS A 65 -0.21 19.63 -2.86
C CYS A 65 0.42 19.22 -1.53
N ALA A 66 0.25 20.01 -0.46
CA ALA A 66 0.71 19.65 0.87
C ALA A 66 0.03 18.36 1.37
N TYR A 67 -1.30 18.28 1.23
CA TYR A 67 -2.06 17.11 1.62
C TYR A 67 -1.69 15.89 0.76
N LEU A 68 -1.66 16.04 -0.57
CA LEU A 68 -1.34 14.96 -1.49
C LEU A 68 0.07 14.39 -1.26
N ALA A 69 1.07 15.26 -1.01
CA ALA A 69 2.41 14.82 -0.66
C ALA A 69 2.45 14.01 0.64
N SER A 70 1.68 14.43 1.66
CA SER A 70 1.59 13.67 2.92
C SER A 70 0.90 12.31 2.74
N LEU A 71 -0.15 12.24 1.91
CA LEU A 71 -0.83 11.00 1.56
C LEU A 71 0.12 10.02 0.85
N VAL A 72 0.87 10.51 -0.14
CA VAL A 72 1.86 9.72 -0.87
C VAL A 72 2.97 9.24 0.06
N ARG A 73 3.55 10.11 0.90
CA ARG A 73 4.57 9.72 1.89
C ARG A 73 4.06 8.64 2.84
N LYS A 74 2.83 8.77 3.35
CA LYS A 74 2.21 7.75 4.21
C LYS A 74 2.08 6.42 3.48
N HIS A 75 1.61 6.42 2.23
CA HIS A 75 1.49 5.20 1.44
C HIS A 75 2.85 4.52 1.23
N LEU A 76 3.88 5.28 0.85
CA LEU A 76 5.24 4.77 0.64
C LEU A 76 5.82 4.21 1.94
N SER A 77 5.61 4.89 3.06
CA SER A 77 6.02 4.40 4.37
C SER A 77 5.41 3.05 4.72
N GLN A 78 4.12 2.88 4.45
CA GLN A 78 3.41 1.63 4.73
C GLN A 78 3.80 0.52 3.74
N LYS A 79 4.01 0.84 2.46
CA LYS A 79 4.27 -0.15 1.42
C LYS A 79 5.72 -0.66 1.42
N TYR A 80 6.69 0.20 1.76
CA TYR A 80 8.12 -0.12 1.67
C TYR A 80 8.86 -0.05 3.01
N GLU A 81 8.12 0.09 4.12
CA GLU A 81 8.68 0.13 5.48
C GLU A 81 9.76 1.22 5.67
N ILE A 82 9.59 2.38 5.01
CA ILE A 82 10.48 3.54 5.10
C ILE A 82 9.86 4.68 5.92
N GLU A 83 10.68 5.55 6.51
CA GLU A 83 10.20 6.75 7.22
C GLU A 83 10.04 7.97 6.27
N ALA A 84 9.23 7.84 5.21
CA ALA A 84 9.06 8.87 4.19
C ALA A 84 8.54 10.23 4.72
N GLY A 85 7.94 10.27 5.91
CA GLY A 85 7.43 11.51 6.51
C GLY A 85 8.53 12.51 6.89
N SER A 86 9.70 12.03 7.30
CA SER A 86 10.87 12.84 7.70
C SER A 86 11.91 12.99 6.60
N MET A 87 11.73 12.31 5.46
CA MET A 87 12.66 12.31 4.34
C MET A 87 12.32 13.38 3.31
N THR A 88 13.38 13.92 2.69
CA THR A 88 13.26 14.73 1.49
C THR A 88 12.83 13.89 0.29
N THR A 89 12.27 14.53 -0.74
CA THR A 89 11.88 13.84 -1.98
C THR A 89 13.06 13.11 -2.63
N GLY A 90 14.26 13.69 -2.59
CA GLY A 90 15.48 13.04 -3.09
C GLY A 90 15.86 11.77 -2.31
N GLU A 91 15.80 11.83 -0.97
CA GLU A 91 16.09 10.67 -0.12
C GLU A 91 15.06 9.55 -0.29
N ILE A 92 13.78 9.91 -0.40
CA ILE A 92 12.71 8.97 -0.71
C ILE A 92 13.07 8.25 -2.02
N ILE A 93 13.24 8.97 -3.12
CA ILE A 93 13.53 8.36 -4.43
C ILE A 93 14.81 7.52 -4.39
N SER A 94 15.87 7.98 -3.73
CA SER A 94 17.11 7.22 -3.59
C SER A 94 16.92 5.90 -2.83
N LYS A 95 16.11 5.89 -1.77
CA LYS A 95 15.80 4.66 -1.02
C LYS A 95 14.84 3.76 -1.80
N LEU A 96 13.95 4.36 -2.60
CA LEU A 96 12.98 3.65 -3.41
C LEU A 96 13.64 2.89 -4.57
N LEU A 97 14.71 3.43 -5.19
CA LEU A 97 15.42 2.81 -6.33
C LEU A 97 15.92 1.37 -6.06
N HIS A 98 16.09 0.98 -4.80
CA HIS A 98 16.53 -0.37 -4.44
C HIS A 98 15.38 -1.37 -4.20
N ASN A 99 14.16 -0.89 -3.91
CA ASN A 99 13.07 -1.71 -3.36
C ASN A 99 11.74 -1.56 -4.13
N LEU A 100 11.67 -0.72 -5.17
CA LEU A 100 10.43 -0.47 -5.91
C LEU A 100 10.42 -1.14 -7.28
N SER A 101 9.22 -1.47 -7.76
CA SER A 101 9.03 -1.51 -9.22
C SER A 101 9.36 -0.11 -9.76
N ASN A 102 10.16 -0.01 -10.83
CA ASN A 102 10.58 1.28 -11.40
C ASN A 102 9.40 2.27 -11.57
N VAL A 103 8.21 1.75 -11.84
CA VAL A 103 6.98 2.52 -12.07
C VAL A 103 6.50 3.27 -10.83
N ASP A 104 6.56 2.67 -9.64
CA ASP A 104 6.10 3.32 -8.42
C ASP A 104 7.05 4.47 -8.01
N ALA A 105 8.34 4.31 -8.30
CA ALA A 105 9.36 5.32 -8.02
C ALA A 105 9.20 6.53 -8.94
N ASP A 106 8.88 6.29 -10.21
CA ASP A 106 8.57 7.32 -11.19
C ASP A 106 7.33 8.13 -10.77
N TYR A 107 6.23 7.44 -10.43
CA TYR A 107 4.99 8.10 -9.98
C TYR A 107 5.22 8.91 -8.70
N ALA A 108 5.83 8.32 -7.68
CA ALA A 108 6.13 9.01 -6.43
C ALA A 108 7.03 10.23 -6.67
N GLY A 109 8.06 10.06 -7.48
CA GLY A 109 9.01 11.13 -7.77
C GLY A 109 8.40 12.28 -8.55
N GLU A 110 7.49 12.02 -9.48
CA GLU A 110 6.77 13.07 -10.21
C GLU A 110 5.80 13.81 -9.29
N ILE A 111 5.02 13.09 -8.47
CA ILE A 111 4.05 13.69 -7.56
C ILE A 111 4.75 14.60 -6.54
N LEU A 112 5.77 14.06 -5.86
CA LEU A 112 6.43 14.76 -4.77
C LEU A 112 7.18 16.01 -5.26
N ARG A 113 7.88 15.93 -6.40
CA ARG A 113 8.57 17.09 -7.00
C ARG A 113 7.59 18.18 -7.41
N MET A 114 6.47 17.82 -8.03
CA MET A 114 5.45 18.79 -8.41
C MET A 114 4.81 19.45 -7.18
N CYS A 115 4.50 18.67 -6.15
CA CYS A 115 4.00 19.20 -4.89
C CYS A 115 5.01 20.14 -4.21
N GLU A 116 6.30 19.86 -4.26
CA GLU A 116 7.35 20.75 -3.75
C GLU A 116 7.43 22.05 -4.56
N MET A 117 7.37 21.98 -5.89
CA MET A 117 7.34 23.18 -6.76
C MET A 117 6.18 24.11 -6.39
N VAL A 118 4.99 23.56 -6.15
CA VAL A 118 3.81 24.34 -5.76
C VAL A 118 3.97 24.94 -4.36
N GLN A 119 4.44 24.16 -3.39
CA GLN A 119 4.52 24.58 -1.99
C GLN A 119 5.64 25.58 -1.71
N PHE A 120 6.83 25.34 -2.27
CA PHE A 120 8.04 26.05 -1.88
C PHE A 120 8.56 27.01 -2.94
N TYR A 121 8.20 26.79 -4.22
CA TYR A 121 8.70 27.58 -5.34
C TYR A 121 7.63 28.47 -5.99
N GLY A 122 6.41 28.50 -5.44
CA GLY A 122 5.32 29.36 -5.92
C GLY A 122 4.82 29.00 -7.32
N TYR A 123 5.10 27.78 -7.78
CA TYR A 123 4.62 27.30 -9.08
C TYR A 123 3.09 27.20 -9.09
N LYS A 124 2.47 27.65 -10.18
CA LYS A 124 1.01 27.66 -10.35
C LYS A 124 0.61 26.59 -11.38
N PRO A 125 0.16 25.40 -10.94
CA PRO A 125 -0.16 24.33 -11.85
C PRO A 125 -1.45 24.65 -12.62
N SER A 126 -1.47 24.26 -13.89
CA SER A 126 -2.67 24.25 -14.71
C SER A 126 -3.66 23.20 -14.23
N ARG A 127 -4.92 23.33 -14.67
CA ARG A 127 -5.96 22.32 -14.37
C ARG A 127 -5.59 20.93 -14.91
N SER A 128 -4.91 20.86 -16.06
CA SER A 128 -4.41 19.61 -16.64
C SER A 128 -3.36 18.96 -15.76
N GLU A 129 -2.42 19.75 -15.22
CA GLU A 129 -1.36 19.24 -14.34
C GLU A 129 -1.92 18.74 -13.01
N ILE A 130 -2.89 19.44 -12.42
CA ILE A 130 -3.58 18.98 -11.22
C ILE A 130 -4.32 17.66 -11.48
N LYS A 131 -5.03 17.55 -12.61
CA LYS A 131 -5.71 16.30 -13.00
C LYS A 131 -4.73 15.15 -13.20
N HIS A 132 -3.60 15.41 -13.85
CA HIS A 132 -2.54 14.43 -14.05
C HIS A 132 -1.95 13.97 -12.70
N LEU A 133 -1.67 14.91 -11.79
CA LEU A 133 -1.17 14.62 -10.45
C LEU A 133 -2.13 13.71 -9.67
N TYR A 134 -3.43 14.00 -9.74
CA TYR A 134 -4.46 13.14 -9.15
C TYR A 134 -4.46 11.73 -9.75
N GLN A 135 -4.34 11.61 -11.07
CA GLN A 135 -4.30 10.31 -11.74
C GLN A 135 -3.06 9.49 -11.36
N LEU A 136 -1.89 10.13 -11.25
CA LEU A 136 -0.67 9.48 -10.77
C LEU A 136 -0.82 9.02 -9.34
N ALA A 137 -1.33 9.89 -8.45
CA ALA A 137 -1.55 9.54 -7.06
C ALA A 137 -2.51 8.34 -6.93
N ARG A 138 -3.60 8.34 -7.70
CA ARG A 138 -4.53 7.22 -7.75
C ARG A 138 -3.87 5.92 -8.20
N LYS A 139 -3.07 5.96 -9.26
CA LYS A 139 -2.33 4.79 -9.77
C LYS A 139 -1.27 4.28 -8.79
N LEU A 140 -0.64 5.18 -8.04
CA LEU A 140 0.38 4.83 -7.05
C LEU A 140 -0.25 4.16 -5.83
N VAL A 141 -1.36 4.71 -5.32
CA VAL A 141 -2.00 4.18 -4.11
C VAL A 141 -2.84 2.94 -4.40
N SER A 142 -3.43 2.82 -5.60
CA SER A 142 -4.14 1.60 -6.01
C SER A 142 -3.18 0.42 -6.00
N GLU A 143 -3.52 -0.65 -5.27
CA GLU A 143 -2.75 -1.89 -5.32
C GLU A 143 -2.84 -2.47 -6.73
N ARG A 144 -1.78 -2.29 -7.52
CA ARG A 144 -1.55 -3.14 -8.68
C ARG A 144 -1.21 -4.52 -8.12
N GLU A 145 -2.03 -5.53 -8.42
CA GLU A 145 -1.50 -6.89 -8.44
C GLU A 145 -0.32 -6.84 -9.40
N GLU A 146 0.90 -6.97 -8.86
CA GLU A 146 2.04 -7.30 -9.71
C GLU A 146 1.61 -8.57 -10.45
N ASP A 147 1.40 -8.44 -11.76
CA ASP A 147 1.19 -9.60 -12.62
C ASP A 147 2.31 -10.59 -12.28
N ALA A 148 1.92 -11.67 -11.59
CA ALA A 148 2.84 -12.75 -11.28
C ALA A 148 3.54 -13.12 -12.59
N PRO A 149 4.89 -13.22 -12.63
CA PRO A 149 5.56 -13.68 -13.83
C PRO A 149 4.99 -15.06 -14.15
N SER A 150 4.20 -15.09 -15.22
CA SER A 150 3.70 -16.31 -15.84
C SER A 150 4.91 -16.96 -16.48
N GLY A 151 5.65 -17.74 -15.70
CA GLY A 151 6.84 -18.50 -16.10
C GLY A 151 6.70 -19.94 -15.67
#